data_AF-A0A5S6Q8K0-F1
#
_entry.id   AF-A0A5S6Q8K0-F1
#
_cell.length_a   1.000
_cell.length_b   1.000
_cell.length_c   1.000
_cell.angle_alpha   90.00
_cell.angle_beta   90.00
_cell.angle_gamma   90.00
#
_symmetry.space_group_name_H-M   'P 1'
#
loop_
_entity.id
_entity.type
_entity.pdbx_description
1 polymer ?
#
loop_
_entity_poly.entity_id
_entity_poly.type
_entity_poly.pdbx_seq_one_letter_code
_entity_poly.pdbx_strand_id
1 'polypeptide(L)'
;MYLKEEFMDGDEWKKRWVQSVYNEDYGKFALSHGRYFADEQADKGLQTTENMHFYAISRNFDRPFNGLNKTLVLQFIVKHDQTLNCGGSYVKLLTADVQLDSFNKESPYGIMFGPDICGPDRKLVQLLINSSGTVYHLKKTVPCKADQLSHVYTLTVRTNHNFEIQIDNEVVLSGSIEENFLPSTNIDDSTTQQTDDRHNGEHNRRKPTEVSNPSFNAESQLLVNMTAIGIEVWQVKAGTIFDNMLVTDDPEYAREYAEGTWRKRVRLEQIMKSTQTAKEQLILEEMVRRRDEASSEMLNSRQAKSEAAAHSEL
;
A
#
# COMPACT_ATOMS: atom_id res chain seq x y z
N MET A 1 19.55 -1.41 -13.41
CA MET A 1 18.66 -0.24 -13.19
C MET A 1 17.74 -0.01 -14.37
N TYR A 2 16.43 -0.12 -14.18
CA TYR A 2 15.39 0.08 -15.21
C TYR A 2 14.50 1.29 -14.91
N LEU A 3 14.25 1.55 -13.63
CA LEU A 3 13.58 2.74 -13.14
C LEU A 3 14.13 3.09 -11.76
N LYS A 4 14.36 4.38 -11.53
CA LYS A 4 14.57 4.99 -10.21
C LYS A 4 13.75 6.27 -10.14
N GLU A 5 12.91 6.40 -9.13
CA GLU A 5 12.06 7.58 -8.90
C GLU A 5 12.14 7.98 -7.43
N GLU A 6 12.59 9.21 -7.19
CA GLU A 6 12.84 9.79 -5.87
C GLU A 6 12.05 11.09 -5.65
N PHE A 7 11.39 11.64 -6.68
CA PHE A 7 10.61 12.88 -6.62
C PHE A 7 11.36 14.11 -6.02
N MET A 8 12.69 14.09 -6.02
CA MET A 8 13.54 15.15 -5.47
C MET A 8 13.74 16.34 -6.41
N ASP A 9 13.21 16.27 -7.63
CA ASP A 9 13.43 17.23 -8.71
C ASP A 9 12.27 18.23 -8.88
N GLY A 10 11.55 18.50 -7.80
CA GLY A 10 10.49 19.51 -7.78
C GLY A 10 9.32 19.10 -8.67
N ASP A 11 9.02 19.88 -9.70
CA ASP A 11 7.89 19.62 -10.61
C ASP A 11 8.28 18.81 -11.86
N GLU A 12 9.55 18.42 -12.00
CA GLU A 12 10.03 17.69 -13.18
C GLU A 12 9.39 16.30 -13.34
N TRP A 13 8.89 15.69 -12.26
CA TRP A 13 8.12 14.44 -12.32
C TRP A 13 6.91 14.55 -13.25
N LYS A 14 6.29 15.74 -13.38
CA LYS A 14 5.13 15.99 -14.27
C LYS A 14 5.47 15.80 -15.75
N LYS A 15 6.76 15.82 -16.11
CA LYS A 15 7.23 15.52 -17.48
C LYS A 15 7.39 14.02 -17.74
N ARG A 16 7.53 13.22 -16.69
CA ARG A 16 7.79 11.76 -16.76
C ARG A 16 6.56 10.92 -16.47
N TRP A 17 5.70 11.41 -15.58
CA TRP A 17 4.47 10.76 -15.16
C TRP A 17 3.29 11.34 -15.93
N VAL A 18 2.51 10.45 -16.52
CA VAL A 18 1.33 10.74 -17.32
C VAL A 18 0.11 10.35 -16.49
N GLN A 19 -0.70 11.35 -16.12
CA GLN A 19 -2.01 11.11 -15.54
C GLN A 19 -2.96 10.63 -16.65
N SER A 20 -3.66 9.54 -16.38
CA SER A 20 -4.62 9.00 -17.33
C SER A 20 -5.79 9.96 -17.52
N VAL A 21 -6.21 10.12 -18.77
CA VAL A 21 -7.40 10.85 -19.19
C VAL A 21 -8.53 9.90 -19.60
N TYR A 22 -8.38 8.59 -19.35
CA TYR A 22 -9.42 7.60 -19.61
C TYR A 22 -10.72 7.88 -18.85
N ASN A 23 -10.61 8.46 -17.66
CA ASN A 23 -11.72 8.94 -16.87
C ASN A 23 -11.42 10.36 -16.36
N GLU A 24 -12.32 11.31 -16.63
CA GLU A 24 -12.17 12.71 -16.20
C GLU A 24 -12.28 12.89 -14.68
N ASP A 25 -12.93 11.95 -13.98
CA ASP A 25 -13.12 11.94 -12.52
C ASP A 25 -11.94 11.28 -11.77
N TYR A 26 -10.80 11.01 -12.44
CA TYR A 26 -9.63 10.52 -11.71
C TYR A 26 -9.06 11.57 -10.77
N GLY A 27 -8.79 11.15 -9.53
CA GLY A 27 -8.21 11.98 -8.50
C GLY A 27 -6.79 12.43 -8.86
N LYS A 28 -6.41 13.60 -8.34
CA LYS A 28 -5.14 14.25 -8.63
C LYS A 28 -4.03 13.80 -7.70
N PHE A 29 -2.82 13.80 -8.22
CA PHE A 29 -1.62 13.61 -7.44
C PHE A 29 -0.89 14.93 -7.17
N ALA A 30 -0.25 15.02 -6.01
CA ALA A 30 0.65 16.12 -5.67
C ALA A 30 1.86 15.57 -4.88
N LEU A 31 2.98 16.28 -4.90
CA LEU A 31 4.11 15.90 -4.05
C LEU A 31 3.87 16.32 -2.60
N SER A 32 4.13 15.41 -1.66
CA SER A 32 4.02 15.66 -0.23
C SER A 32 4.95 14.74 0.55
N HIS A 33 5.49 15.25 1.67
CA HIS A 33 6.24 14.45 2.65
C HIS A 33 5.32 13.87 3.76
N GLY A 34 4.06 14.31 3.81
CA GLY A 34 3.10 13.96 4.86
C GLY A 34 3.36 14.70 6.19
N ARG A 35 2.61 14.37 7.24
CA ARG A 35 2.63 15.08 8.54
C ARG A 35 3.93 14.88 9.33
N TYR A 36 4.57 13.72 9.20
CA TYR A 36 5.79 13.37 9.91
C TYR A 36 6.86 13.02 8.88
N PHE A 37 8.07 13.52 8.96
CA PHE A 37 9.09 13.28 7.93
C PHE A 37 10.49 13.41 8.53
N ALA A 38 11.50 12.77 7.95
CA ALA A 38 12.88 12.99 8.32
C ALA A 38 13.47 14.22 7.62
N ASP A 39 13.12 14.43 6.36
CA ASP A 39 13.63 15.49 5.50
C ASP A 39 12.50 16.05 4.63
N GLU A 40 12.28 17.36 4.71
CA GLU A 40 11.16 18.03 4.04
C GLU A 40 11.22 17.94 2.52
N GLN A 41 12.41 17.82 1.94
CA GLN A 41 12.59 17.72 0.49
C GLN A 41 12.79 16.28 0.04
N ALA A 42 13.63 15.51 0.72
CA ALA A 42 13.98 14.17 0.31
C ALA A 42 12.88 13.13 0.58
N ASP A 43 11.93 13.41 1.49
CA ASP A 43 10.83 12.48 1.78
C ASP A 43 9.54 12.78 1.00
N LYS A 44 9.58 13.76 0.09
CA LYS A 44 8.46 14.03 -0.80
C LYS A 44 8.23 12.84 -1.71
N GLY A 45 7.00 12.37 -1.74
CA GLY A 45 6.54 11.38 -2.70
C GLY A 45 5.23 11.80 -3.34
N LEU A 46 4.77 11.01 -4.28
CA LEU A 46 3.52 11.22 -5.00
C LEU A 46 2.33 10.85 -4.12
N GLN A 47 1.55 11.84 -3.71
CA GLN A 47 0.42 11.72 -2.80
C GLN A 47 -0.93 11.75 -3.52
N THR A 48 -1.86 10.88 -3.14
CA THR A 48 -3.28 10.98 -3.50
C THR A 48 -3.97 12.13 -2.75
N THR A 49 -4.75 12.99 -3.41
CA THR A 49 -5.23 14.25 -2.81
C THR A 49 -6.74 14.36 -2.55
N GLU A 50 -7.57 13.57 -3.23
CA GLU A 50 -9.03 13.66 -3.26
C GLU A 50 -9.71 12.36 -2.72
N ASN A 51 -10.54 12.47 -1.68
CA ASN A 51 -11.25 11.32 -1.10
C ASN A 51 -12.28 10.73 -2.06
N MET A 52 -12.54 9.43 -1.99
CA MET A 52 -13.54 8.74 -2.82
C MET A 52 -13.27 8.85 -4.32
N HIS A 53 -11.99 8.77 -4.71
CA HIS A 53 -11.58 8.80 -6.11
C HIS A 53 -10.83 7.53 -6.49
N PHE A 54 -11.00 7.13 -7.74
CA PHE A 54 -9.99 6.31 -8.40
C PHE A 54 -8.83 7.20 -8.82
N TYR A 55 -7.64 6.62 -8.89
CA TYR A 55 -6.43 7.27 -9.32
C TYR A 55 -5.79 6.43 -10.41
N ALA A 56 -5.27 7.06 -11.45
CA ALA A 56 -4.53 6.38 -12.51
C ALA A 56 -3.41 7.29 -13.04
N ILE A 57 -2.17 6.89 -12.80
CA ILE A 57 -0.98 7.59 -13.29
C ILE A 57 0.10 6.57 -13.63
N SER A 58 0.87 6.82 -14.68
CA SER A 58 1.91 5.90 -15.12
C SER A 58 3.12 6.60 -15.72
N ARG A 59 4.25 5.90 -15.76
CA ARG A 59 5.53 6.40 -16.27
C ARG A 59 6.25 5.27 -16.98
N ASN A 60 6.86 5.57 -18.12
CA ASN A 60 7.79 4.66 -18.78
C ASN A 60 9.06 4.45 -17.95
N PHE A 61 9.60 3.23 -17.99
CA PHE A 61 10.94 2.93 -17.53
C PHE A 61 11.97 3.71 -18.34
N ASP A 62 13.12 3.97 -17.73
CA ASP A 62 14.25 4.61 -18.42
C ASP A 62 14.83 3.68 -19.50
N ARG A 63 14.67 2.37 -19.29
CA ARG A 63 14.88 1.33 -20.31
C ARG A 63 13.92 0.15 -20.06
N PRO A 64 13.41 -0.52 -21.12
CA PRO A 64 12.56 -1.70 -20.97
C PRO A 64 13.21 -2.80 -20.13
N PHE A 65 12.40 -3.50 -19.34
CA PHE A 65 12.78 -4.71 -18.63
C PHE A 65 12.31 -5.94 -19.42
N ASN A 66 13.21 -6.89 -19.60
CA ASN A 66 12.89 -8.21 -20.13
C ASN A 66 13.38 -9.25 -19.12
N GLY A 67 12.45 -10.04 -18.57
CA GLY A 67 12.73 -11.03 -17.52
C GLY A 67 13.53 -12.25 -17.98
N LEU A 68 13.79 -12.42 -19.28
CA LEU A 68 14.55 -13.56 -19.78
C LEU A 68 15.97 -13.59 -19.17
N ASN A 69 16.26 -14.64 -18.40
CA ASN A 69 17.54 -14.83 -17.68
C ASN A 69 17.92 -13.67 -16.74
N LYS A 70 16.94 -12.91 -16.27
CA LYS A 70 17.18 -11.81 -15.33
C LYS A 70 16.29 -11.91 -14.10
N THR A 71 16.86 -11.54 -12.96
CA THR A 71 16.09 -11.29 -11.74
C THR A 71 15.33 -9.98 -11.92
N LEU A 72 14.05 -9.96 -11.53
CA LEU A 72 13.30 -8.73 -11.32
C LEU A 72 13.38 -8.37 -9.84
N VAL A 73 13.63 -7.10 -9.54
CA VAL A 73 13.41 -6.50 -8.23
C VAL A 73 12.56 -5.25 -8.41
N LEU A 74 11.36 -5.26 -7.82
CA LEU A 74 10.47 -4.11 -7.72
C LEU A 74 10.41 -3.68 -6.25
N GLN A 75 10.79 -2.45 -5.96
CA GLN A 75 10.83 -1.90 -4.61
C GLN A 75 10.23 -0.50 -4.60
N PHE A 76 9.43 -0.17 -3.58
CA PHE A 76 8.92 1.19 -3.37
C PHE A 76 8.50 1.40 -1.93
N ILE A 77 8.45 2.67 -1.51
CA ILE A 77 7.93 3.10 -0.23
C ILE A 77 6.46 3.46 -0.38
N VAL A 78 5.64 2.98 0.56
CA VAL A 78 4.27 3.45 0.77
C VAL A 78 4.16 4.05 2.15
N LYS A 79 3.48 5.17 2.25
CA LYS A 79 3.06 5.77 3.51
C LYS A 79 1.60 6.16 3.46
N HIS A 80 0.84 5.68 4.42
CA HIS A 80 -0.53 6.15 4.62
C HIS A 80 -0.50 7.35 5.57
N ASP A 81 -0.28 8.55 5.05
CA ASP A 81 -0.27 9.75 5.91
C ASP A 81 -1.63 9.97 6.60
N GLN A 82 -2.69 9.46 5.97
CA GLN A 82 -4.03 9.30 6.50
C GLN A 82 -4.23 7.94 7.19
N THR A 83 -5.24 7.86 8.06
CA THR A 83 -5.79 6.55 8.46
C THR A 83 -6.56 5.94 7.30
N LEU A 84 -5.95 5.02 6.57
CA LEU A 84 -6.56 4.34 5.43
C LEU A 84 -7.47 3.20 5.90
N ASN A 85 -8.77 3.35 5.68
CA ASN A 85 -9.77 2.32 6.02
C ASN A 85 -10.10 1.41 4.84
N CYS A 86 -10.19 1.97 3.63
CA CYS A 86 -10.34 1.19 2.41
C CYS A 86 -9.70 1.91 1.22
N GLY A 87 -8.76 1.23 0.56
CA GLY A 87 -8.08 1.67 -0.64
C GLY A 87 -6.82 0.84 -0.96
N GLY A 88 -6.48 0.82 -2.24
CA GLY A 88 -5.26 0.20 -2.75
C GLY A 88 -4.05 1.11 -2.60
N SER A 89 -2.86 0.52 -2.46
CA SER A 89 -1.58 1.21 -2.50
C SER A 89 -0.49 0.34 -3.13
N TYR A 90 -0.89 -0.42 -4.15
CA TYR A 90 -0.05 -1.25 -4.99
C TYR A 90 0.32 -0.53 -6.29
N VAL A 91 1.32 -1.08 -6.97
CA VAL A 91 1.76 -0.63 -8.30
C VAL A 91 1.60 -1.77 -9.30
N LYS A 92 1.47 -1.43 -10.58
CA LYS A 92 1.43 -2.36 -11.71
C LYS A 92 2.66 -2.15 -12.58
N LEU A 93 3.30 -3.24 -13.01
CA LEU A 93 4.32 -3.21 -14.07
C LEU A 93 3.64 -3.51 -15.40
N LEU A 94 3.61 -2.51 -16.27
CA LEU A 94 2.81 -2.48 -17.49
C LEU A 94 3.60 -3.04 -18.68
N THR A 95 2.89 -3.72 -19.58
CA THR A 95 3.45 -4.26 -20.82
C THR A 95 3.60 -3.18 -21.89
N ALA A 96 4.36 -3.47 -22.95
CA ALA A 96 4.74 -2.52 -24.00
C ALA A 96 3.58 -1.91 -24.81
N ASP A 97 2.41 -2.54 -24.78
CA ASP A 97 1.21 -2.18 -25.52
C ASP A 97 0.34 -1.13 -24.79
N VAL A 98 0.66 -0.80 -23.54
CA VAL A 98 -0.13 0.16 -22.76
C VAL A 98 0.15 1.59 -23.19
N GLN A 99 -0.90 2.29 -23.62
CA GLN A 99 -0.89 3.75 -23.78
C GLN A 99 -1.10 4.40 -22.40
N LEU A 100 -0.14 5.23 -21.98
CA LEU A 100 -0.08 5.76 -20.61
C LEU A 100 -1.20 6.75 -20.30
N ASP A 101 -1.66 7.51 -21.30
CA ASP A 101 -2.74 8.49 -21.19
C ASP A 101 -4.13 7.82 -21.15
N SER A 102 -4.26 6.58 -21.62
CA SER A 102 -5.47 5.78 -21.46
C SER A 102 -5.37 4.69 -20.38
N PHE A 103 -4.33 4.73 -19.54
CA PHE A 103 -4.06 3.73 -18.50
C PHE A 103 -5.23 3.61 -17.52
N ASN A 104 -5.72 2.40 -17.27
CA ASN A 104 -6.87 2.13 -16.42
C ASN A 104 -6.83 0.72 -15.82
N LYS A 105 -7.90 0.32 -15.12
CA LYS A 105 -7.99 -0.98 -14.42
C LYS A 105 -7.84 -2.20 -15.32
N GLU A 106 -8.25 -2.09 -16.59
CA GLU A 106 -8.24 -3.16 -17.61
C GLU A 106 -6.93 -3.17 -18.42
N SER A 107 -6.08 -2.15 -18.26
CA SER A 107 -4.81 -2.10 -18.98
C SER A 107 -3.92 -3.31 -18.66
N PRO A 108 -3.34 -3.96 -19.67
CA PRO A 108 -2.42 -5.09 -19.49
C PRO A 108 -1.24 -4.77 -18.56
N TYR A 109 -0.93 -5.71 -17.68
CA TYR A 109 0.21 -5.64 -16.76
C TYR A 109 0.80 -7.02 -16.59
N GLY A 110 2.10 -7.11 -16.30
CA GLY A 110 2.78 -8.36 -15.96
C GLY A 110 2.75 -8.68 -14.46
N ILE A 111 2.86 -7.65 -13.62
CA ILE A 111 2.82 -7.77 -12.15
C ILE A 111 1.92 -6.69 -11.57
N MET A 112 1.14 -7.04 -10.55
CA MET A 112 0.56 -6.10 -9.59
C MET A 112 1.06 -6.46 -8.19
N PHE A 113 1.69 -5.51 -7.50
CA PHE A 113 2.32 -5.77 -6.21
C PHE A 113 2.17 -4.59 -5.24
N GLY A 114 1.78 -4.88 -4.00
CA GLY A 114 1.79 -3.92 -2.89
C GLY A 114 0.59 -4.03 -1.95
N PRO A 115 0.52 -3.15 -0.93
CA PRO A 115 -0.55 -3.16 0.07
C PRO A 115 -1.94 -2.87 -0.50
N ASP A 116 -2.94 -3.55 0.04
CA ASP A 116 -4.37 -3.35 -0.20
C ASP A 116 -5.12 -3.49 1.12
N ILE A 117 -5.76 -2.40 1.54
CA ILE A 117 -6.47 -2.30 2.81
C ILE A 117 -7.94 -2.07 2.51
N CYS A 118 -8.85 -2.86 3.06
CA CYS A 118 -10.28 -2.58 3.05
C CYS A 118 -10.99 -3.21 4.24
N GLY A 119 -11.24 -2.41 5.27
CA GLY A 119 -11.84 -2.86 6.52
C GLY A 119 -10.85 -3.56 7.45
N PRO A 120 -11.34 -4.18 8.53
CA PRO A 120 -10.50 -4.83 9.53
C PRO A 120 -9.86 -6.12 9.02
N ASP A 121 -10.54 -6.87 8.16
CA ASP A 121 -10.17 -8.24 7.79
C ASP A 121 -9.31 -8.33 6.52
N ARG A 122 -9.28 -7.28 5.69
CA ARG A 122 -8.49 -7.23 4.47
C ARG A 122 -7.40 -6.17 4.60
N LYS A 123 -6.24 -6.59 5.10
CA LYS A 123 -5.01 -5.77 5.21
C LYS A 123 -3.84 -6.61 4.74
N LEU A 124 -3.70 -6.73 3.43
CA LEU A 124 -2.80 -7.70 2.83
C LEU A 124 -1.95 -7.09 1.72
N VAL A 125 -0.83 -7.76 1.42
CA VAL A 125 -0.03 -7.48 0.24
C VAL A 125 -0.62 -8.28 -0.92
N GLN A 126 -1.08 -7.57 -1.95
CA GLN A 126 -1.47 -8.17 -3.22
C GLN A 126 -0.20 -8.52 -4.00
N LEU A 127 -0.19 -9.72 -4.58
CA LEU A 127 0.76 -10.12 -5.60
C LEU A 127 0.04 -10.92 -6.67
N LEU A 128 -0.15 -10.28 -7.83
CA LEU A 128 -0.74 -10.89 -9.02
C LEU A 128 0.32 -10.96 -10.11
N ILE A 129 0.42 -12.11 -10.77
CA ILE A 129 1.29 -12.32 -11.92
C ILE A 129 0.40 -12.61 -13.11
N ASN A 130 0.50 -11.83 -14.17
CA ASN A 130 -0.20 -12.10 -15.41
C ASN A 130 0.77 -12.79 -16.39
N SER A 131 0.36 -13.94 -16.92
CA SER A 131 1.08 -14.64 -17.98
C SER A 131 0.08 -15.07 -19.06
N SER A 132 0.34 -14.63 -20.29
CA SER A 132 -0.46 -15.02 -21.47
C SER A 132 -1.97 -14.79 -21.29
N GLY A 133 -2.36 -13.69 -20.62
CA GLY A 133 -3.75 -13.33 -20.37
C GLY A 133 -4.40 -14.01 -19.15
N THR A 134 -3.68 -14.93 -18.48
CA THR A 134 -4.14 -15.53 -17.22
C THR A 134 -3.52 -14.80 -16.05
N VAL A 135 -4.36 -14.29 -15.14
CA VAL A 135 -3.93 -13.68 -13.88
C VAL A 135 -3.79 -14.78 -12.83
N TYR A 136 -2.64 -14.87 -12.19
CA TYR A 136 -2.35 -15.82 -11.13
C TYR A 136 -2.28 -15.09 -9.77
N HIS A 137 -3.03 -15.59 -8.79
CA HIS A 137 -3.09 -15.07 -7.43
C HIS A 137 -2.17 -15.86 -6.50
N LEU A 138 -1.49 -15.13 -5.61
CA LEU A 138 -0.79 -15.74 -4.49
C LEU A 138 -1.76 -16.47 -3.55
N LYS A 139 -1.51 -17.76 -3.28
CA LYS A 139 -2.32 -18.61 -2.39
C LYS A 139 -2.29 -18.13 -0.94
N LYS A 140 -1.10 -17.71 -0.48
CA LYS A 140 -0.86 -17.31 0.91
C LYS A 140 -1.21 -15.84 1.09
N THR A 141 -1.95 -15.53 2.14
CA THR A 141 -2.17 -14.16 2.56
C THR A 141 -0.93 -13.64 3.30
N VAL A 142 -0.42 -12.48 2.87
CA VAL A 142 0.68 -11.77 3.53
C VAL A 142 0.10 -10.50 4.14
N PRO A 143 0.14 -10.29 5.47
CA PRO A 143 -0.35 -9.06 6.09
C PRO A 143 0.48 -7.86 5.63
N CYS A 144 -0.17 -6.75 5.32
CA CYS A 144 0.53 -5.49 5.07
C CYS A 144 0.62 -4.63 6.34
N LYS A 145 1.44 -3.60 6.28
CA LYS A 145 1.49 -2.57 7.32
C LYS A 145 0.33 -1.60 7.11
N ALA A 146 -0.34 -1.21 8.19
CA ALA A 146 -1.55 -0.40 8.16
C ALA A 146 -1.50 0.80 9.12
N ASP A 147 -0.30 1.14 9.61
CA ASP A 147 -0.07 2.38 10.35
C ASP A 147 0.30 3.54 9.41
N GLN A 148 0.58 4.71 9.98
CA GLN A 148 0.86 5.95 9.22
C GLN A 148 2.35 6.25 9.00
N LEU A 149 3.23 5.29 9.22
CA LEU A 149 4.65 5.42 8.92
C LEU A 149 4.94 4.98 7.48
N SER A 150 6.08 5.40 6.95
CA SER A 150 6.61 4.85 5.71
C SER A 150 7.01 3.39 5.91
N HIS A 151 6.67 2.53 4.94
CA HIS A 151 7.11 1.14 4.85
C HIS A 151 7.64 0.85 3.44
N VAL A 152 8.73 0.10 3.34
CA VAL A 152 9.28 -0.34 2.06
C VAL A 152 8.76 -1.73 1.72
N TYR A 153 8.25 -1.89 0.50
CA TYR A 153 7.78 -3.16 -0.04
C TYR A 153 8.67 -3.57 -1.20
N THR A 154 9.21 -4.77 -1.14
CA THR A 154 10.11 -5.30 -2.19
C THR A 154 9.63 -6.66 -2.66
N LEU A 155 9.48 -6.81 -3.97
CA LEU A 155 9.26 -8.07 -4.66
C LEU A 155 10.52 -8.42 -5.44
N THR A 156 11.08 -9.61 -5.17
CA THR A 156 12.13 -10.19 -6.01
C THR A 156 11.56 -11.42 -6.72
N VAL A 157 11.75 -11.50 -8.03
CA VAL A 157 11.45 -12.71 -8.83
C VAL A 157 12.72 -13.14 -9.54
N ARG A 158 13.21 -14.34 -9.22
CA ARG A 158 14.48 -14.89 -9.71
C ARG A 158 14.28 -15.69 -10.99
N THR A 159 15.39 -15.94 -11.68
CA THR A 159 15.43 -16.71 -12.94
C THR A 159 15.02 -18.18 -12.79
N ASN A 160 15.06 -18.72 -11.57
CA ASN A 160 14.60 -20.07 -11.25
C ASN A 160 13.10 -20.11 -10.83
N HIS A 161 12.35 -19.04 -11.11
CA HIS A 161 10.94 -18.88 -10.76
C HIS A 161 10.64 -18.92 -9.25
N ASN A 162 11.65 -18.65 -8.41
CA ASN A 162 11.43 -18.34 -7.01
C ASN A 162 11.14 -16.86 -6.83
N PHE A 163 10.24 -16.54 -5.91
CA PHE A 163 9.93 -15.17 -5.50
C PHE A 163 10.22 -14.96 -4.02
N GLU A 164 10.46 -13.71 -3.65
CA GLU A 164 10.57 -13.23 -2.28
C GLU A 164 9.75 -11.94 -2.15
N ILE A 165 8.92 -11.85 -1.12
CA ILE A 165 8.27 -10.62 -0.66
C ILE A 165 8.98 -10.18 0.60
N GLN A 166 9.44 -8.94 0.60
CA GLN A 166 10.03 -8.29 1.77
C GLN A 166 9.19 -7.07 2.15
N ILE A 167 9.07 -6.86 3.46
CA ILE A 167 8.52 -5.64 4.04
C ILE A 167 9.57 -5.11 5.00
N ASP A 168 9.94 -3.84 4.89
CA ASP A 168 10.90 -3.21 5.79
C ASP A 168 12.27 -3.91 5.78
N ASN A 169 12.71 -4.34 4.59
CA ASN A 169 13.92 -5.17 4.33
C ASN A 169 13.92 -6.58 4.95
N GLU A 170 12.82 -7.03 5.54
CA GLU A 170 12.68 -8.37 6.10
C GLU A 170 11.87 -9.29 5.18
N VAL A 171 12.36 -10.51 4.92
CA VAL A 171 11.63 -11.51 4.12
C VAL A 171 10.41 -12.00 4.88
N VAL A 172 9.22 -11.70 4.37
CA VAL A 172 7.94 -12.13 4.97
C VAL A 172 7.33 -13.34 4.28
N LEU A 173 7.68 -13.57 3.01
CA LEU A 173 7.29 -14.76 2.27
C LEU A 173 8.28 -15.05 1.16
N SER A 174 8.59 -16.33 0.93
CA SER A 174 9.32 -16.80 -0.24
C SER A 174 8.84 -18.19 -0.68
N GLY A 175 9.12 -18.54 -1.92
CA GLY A 175 8.78 -19.85 -2.48
C GLY A 175 8.88 -19.88 -4.00
N SER A 176 8.53 -21.00 -4.62
CA SER A 176 8.38 -21.11 -6.07
C SER A 176 7.04 -20.54 -6.51
N ILE A 177 6.99 -19.91 -7.68
CA ILE A 177 5.74 -19.40 -8.26
C ILE A 177 4.77 -20.57 -8.54
N GLU A 178 5.27 -21.68 -9.09
CA GLU A 178 4.46 -22.86 -9.43
C GLU A 178 3.62 -23.39 -8.26
N GLU A 179 4.22 -23.49 -7.08
CA GLU A 179 3.56 -24.05 -5.89
C GLU A 179 2.70 -23.03 -5.15
N ASN A 180 3.02 -21.74 -5.24
CA ASN A 180 2.40 -20.70 -4.40
C ASN A 180 1.32 -19.89 -5.11
N PHE A 181 1.07 -20.13 -6.40
CA PHE A 181 0.09 -19.38 -7.19
C PHE A 181 -1.03 -20.25 -7.75
N LEU A 182 -2.22 -19.67 -7.91
CA LEU A 182 -3.38 -20.27 -8.57
C LEU A 182 -3.85 -19.37 -9.70
N PRO A 183 -4.25 -19.91 -10.86
CA PRO A 183 -4.92 -19.11 -11.87
C PRO A 183 -6.22 -18.55 -11.31
N SER A 184 -6.57 -17.34 -11.74
CA SER A 184 -7.94 -16.84 -11.66
C SER A 184 -8.76 -17.74 -12.57
N THR A 185 -9.44 -18.73 -12.01
CA THR A 185 -10.55 -19.32 -12.75
C THR A 185 -11.56 -18.20 -12.99
N ASN A 186 -12.15 -18.11 -14.18
CA ASN A 186 -13.29 -17.23 -14.42
C ASN A 186 -14.36 -17.56 -13.37
N ILE A 187 -14.37 -16.83 -12.26
CA ILE A 187 -15.47 -16.82 -11.31
C ILE A 187 -16.49 -15.94 -12.01
N ASP A 188 -17.24 -16.57 -12.89
CA ASP A 188 -18.56 -16.07 -13.24
C ASP A 188 -19.32 -15.97 -11.92
N ASP A 189 -19.90 -14.80 -11.70
CA ASP A 189 -20.58 -14.37 -10.50
C ASP A 189 -21.85 -15.23 -10.28
N SER A 190 -21.71 -16.45 -9.76
CA SER A 190 -22.80 -17.21 -9.14
C SER A 190 -22.27 -18.42 -8.37
N THR A 191 -22.70 -18.55 -7.11
CA THR A 191 -22.55 -19.72 -6.24
C THR A 191 -21.14 -20.02 -5.72
N THR A 192 -20.71 -19.25 -4.72
CA THR A 192 -20.18 -19.90 -3.50
C THR A 192 -21.19 -19.69 -2.39
N GLN A 193 -22.33 -20.38 -2.52
CA GLN A 193 -23.17 -20.61 -1.36
C GLN A 193 -22.34 -21.42 -0.36
N GLN A 194 -22.36 -20.93 0.87
CA GLN A 194 -22.02 -21.68 2.06
C GLN A 194 -22.54 -23.11 1.94
N THR A 195 -21.66 -24.11 1.97
CA THR A 195 -22.07 -25.45 2.40
C THR A 195 -21.83 -25.52 3.90
N ASP A 196 -22.89 -25.16 4.62
CA ASP A 196 -23.07 -25.41 6.04
C ASP A 196 -23.52 -26.87 6.20
N ASP A 197 -22.59 -27.83 6.21
CA ASP A 197 -22.91 -29.25 6.43
C ASP A 197 -22.34 -29.72 7.77
N ARG A 198 -23.15 -29.51 8.82
CA ARG A 198 -23.09 -30.33 10.03
C ARG A 198 -23.77 -31.66 9.74
N HIS A 199 -23.02 -32.77 9.72
CA HIS A 199 -23.48 -34.08 10.21
C HIS A 199 -22.27 -34.99 10.56
N ASN A 200 -22.38 -35.66 11.70
CA ASN A 200 -21.46 -36.66 12.26
C ASN A 200 -21.13 -37.80 11.29
N GLY A 201 -19.86 -38.24 11.27
CA GLY A 201 -19.48 -39.53 10.68
C GLY A 201 -18.01 -39.61 10.24
N GLU A 202 -17.18 -40.15 11.13
CA GLU A 202 -15.83 -40.73 10.92
C GLU A 202 -15.35 -40.90 9.46
N HIS A 203 -14.49 -39.99 8.96
CA HIS A 203 -13.75 -40.21 7.71
C HIS A 203 -12.32 -39.64 7.74
N ASN A 204 -11.38 -40.59 7.66
CA ASN A 204 -9.99 -40.51 7.17
C ASN A 204 -9.45 -39.11 6.82
N ARG A 205 -8.43 -38.66 7.56
CA ARG A 205 -7.57 -37.53 7.15
C ARG A 205 -6.90 -37.86 5.83
N ARG A 206 -7.50 -37.46 4.71
CA ARG A 206 -6.79 -37.38 3.43
C ARG A 206 -5.71 -36.31 3.59
N LYS A 207 -4.44 -36.70 3.41
CA LYS A 207 -3.34 -35.73 3.19
C LYS A 207 -3.77 -34.79 2.06
N PRO A 208 -3.47 -33.48 2.12
CA PRO A 208 -3.73 -32.59 1.01
C PRO A 208 -3.06 -33.20 -0.22
N THR A 209 -3.85 -33.59 -1.21
CA THR A 209 -3.35 -33.97 -2.52
C THR A 209 -2.60 -32.74 -3.03
N GLU A 210 -1.32 -32.89 -3.37
CA GLU A 210 -0.61 -31.92 -4.20
C GLU A 210 -1.43 -31.76 -5.49
N VAL A 211 -2.25 -30.71 -5.54
CA VAL A 211 -2.88 -30.30 -6.77
C VAL A 211 -1.74 -29.73 -7.59
N SER A 212 -1.16 -30.56 -8.46
CA SER A 212 -0.28 -30.06 -9.50
C SER A 212 -1.03 -28.95 -10.23
N ASN A 213 -0.33 -27.89 -10.63
CA ASN A 213 -0.94 -26.77 -11.35
C ASN A 213 -0.66 -26.97 -12.85
N PRO A 214 -1.39 -27.85 -13.56
CA PRO A 214 -1.14 -28.15 -14.98
C PRO A 214 -1.37 -26.93 -15.89
N SER A 215 -1.90 -25.82 -15.37
CA SER A 215 -2.07 -24.56 -16.08
C SER A 215 -0.84 -23.64 -16.02
N PHE A 216 0.10 -23.89 -15.11
CA PHE A 216 1.32 -23.10 -15.02
C PHE A 216 2.38 -23.71 -15.95
N ASN A 217 2.49 -23.15 -17.15
CA ASN A 217 3.60 -23.49 -18.02
C ASN A 217 4.85 -22.76 -17.54
N ALA A 218 5.76 -23.46 -16.85
CA ALA A 218 7.05 -22.91 -16.45
C ALA A 218 7.93 -22.48 -17.65
N GLU A 219 7.65 -22.99 -18.86
CA GLU A 219 8.28 -22.53 -20.11
C GLU A 219 7.62 -21.27 -20.69
N SER A 220 6.44 -20.86 -20.18
CA SER A 220 5.88 -19.55 -20.52
C SER A 220 6.84 -18.48 -19.99
N GLN A 221 7.24 -17.57 -20.87
CA GLN A 221 8.20 -16.53 -20.55
C GLN A 221 7.55 -15.54 -19.57
N LEU A 222 7.57 -15.87 -18.28
CA LEU A 222 7.06 -15.00 -17.23
C LEU A 222 7.78 -13.66 -17.32
N LEU A 223 7.04 -12.56 -17.14
CA LEU A 223 7.61 -11.23 -16.96
C LEU A 223 8.39 -10.69 -18.18
N VAL A 224 7.93 -11.02 -19.40
CA VAL A 224 8.50 -10.46 -20.62
C VAL A 224 8.00 -9.04 -20.91
N ASN A 225 8.94 -8.19 -21.32
CA ASN A 225 8.69 -6.87 -21.91
C ASN A 225 7.80 -5.94 -21.08
N MET A 226 8.22 -5.71 -19.83
CA MET A 226 7.65 -4.64 -19.01
C MET A 226 8.34 -3.32 -19.37
N THR A 227 7.55 -2.27 -19.59
CA THR A 227 8.06 -0.99 -20.12
C THR A 227 7.67 0.22 -19.29
N ALA A 228 6.70 0.08 -18.39
CA ALA A 228 6.22 1.16 -17.55
C ALA A 228 5.79 0.67 -16.17
N ILE A 229 5.69 1.61 -15.23
CA ILE A 229 5.06 1.43 -13.93
C ILE A 229 3.81 2.29 -13.86
N GLY A 230 2.75 1.78 -13.24
CA GLY A 230 1.50 2.50 -13.05
C GLY A 230 0.96 2.36 -11.63
N ILE A 231 0.31 3.40 -11.15
CA ILE A 231 -0.52 3.39 -9.94
C ILE A 231 -1.96 3.52 -10.43
N GLU A 232 -2.74 2.46 -10.27
CA GLU A 232 -4.19 2.46 -10.54
C GLU A 232 -4.89 1.92 -9.31
N VAL A 233 -5.51 2.80 -8.50
CA VAL A 233 -6.05 2.45 -7.19
C VAL A 233 -7.33 3.22 -6.88
N TRP A 234 -8.24 2.59 -6.14
CA TRP A 234 -9.33 3.26 -5.44
C TRP A 234 -8.89 3.67 -4.04
N GLN A 235 -9.29 4.85 -3.55
CA GLN A 235 -9.14 5.22 -2.14
C GLN A 235 -10.37 5.96 -1.60
N VAL A 236 -10.96 5.42 -0.52
CA VAL A 236 -12.03 6.11 0.21
C VAL A 236 -11.48 7.37 0.89
N LYS A 237 -10.33 7.26 1.56
CA LYS A 237 -9.62 8.39 2.15
C LYS A 237 -8.25 8.54 1.49
N ALA A 238 -8.03 9.67 0.83
CA ALA A 238 -6.79 10.02 0.19
C ALA A 238 -5.71 10.46 1.20
N GLY A 239 -4.47 10.52 0.74
CA GLY A 239 -3.29 10.88 1.54
C GLY A 239 -2.16 9.87 1.45
N THR A 240 -2.33 8.76 0.70
CA THR A 240 -1.26 7.78 0.53
C THR A 240 -0.16 8.39 -0.32
N ILE A 241 1.07 8.26 0.14
CA ILE A 241 2.29 8.74 -0.52
C ILE A 241 3.07 7.54 -1.05
N PHE A 242 3.42 7.57 -2.33
CA PHE A 242 4.32 6.62 -3.00
C PHE A 242 5.65 7.29 -3.26
N ASP A 243 6.75 6.62 -2.92
CA ASP A 243 8.08 7.21 -3.05
C ASP A 243 9.16 6.13 -3.28
N ASN A 244 10.37 6.54 -3.65
CA ASN A 244 11.55 5.69 -3.77
C ASN A 244 11.30 4.43 -4.62
N MET A 245 10.64 4.63 -5.76
CA MET A 245 10.24 3.54 -6.65
C MET A 245 11.46 3.09 -7.46
N LEU A 246 11.70 1.78 -7.45
CA LEU A 246 12.91 1.17 -7.99
C LEU A 246 12.54 -0.10 -8.75
N VAL A 247 13.03 -0.21 -9.98
CA VAL A 247 13.03 -1.45 -10.75
C VAL A 247 14.46 -1.77 -11.16
N THR A 248 14.99 -2.89 -10.69
CA THR A 248 16.37 -3.32 -10.95
C THR A 248 16.46 -4.84 -11.10
N ASP A 249 17.64 -5.33 -11.48
CA ASP A 249 18.01 -6.75 -11.56
C ASP A 249 19.03 -7.18 -10.49
N ASP A 250 19.30 -6.27 -9.54
CA ASP A 250 20.28 -6.43 -8.47
C ASP A 250 19.57 -6.35 -7.09
N PRO A 251 19.31 -7.52 -6.46
CA PRO A 251 18.70 -7.57 -5.13
C PRO A 251 19.56 -6.96 -4.02
N GLU A 252 20.89 -7.03 -4.15
CA GLU A 252 21.81 -6.47 -3.15
C GLU A 252 21.73 -4.94 -3.17
N TYR A 253 21.79 -4.35 -4.37
CA TYR A 253 21.60 -2.91 -4.55
C TYR A 253 20.26 -2.44 -3.99
N ALA A 254 19.16 -3.16 -4.27
CA ALA A 254 17.83 -2.77 -3.78
C ALA A 254 17.77 -2.75 -2.25
N ARG A 255 18.35 -3.76 -1.59
CA ARG A 255 18.42 -3.83 -0.12
C ARG A 255 19.23 -2.69 0.48
N GLU A 256 20.42 -2.44 -0.06
CA GLU A 256 21.27 -1.31 0.37
C GLU A 256 20.57 0.03 0.16
N TYR A 257 19.89 0.18 -0.98
CA TYR A 257 19.12 1.38 -1.29
C TYR A 257 17.97 1.60 -0.29
N ALA A 258 17.19 0.56 0.04
CA ALA A 258 16.16 0.63 1.06
C ALA A 258 16.72 0.98 2.44
N GLU A 259 17.85 0.37 2.84
CA GLU A 259 18.48 0.66 4.13
C GLU A 259 18.96 2.13 4.21
N GLY A 260 19.53 2.65 3.12
CA GLY A 260 20.01 4.03 3.03
C GLY A 260 18.90 5.08 2.98
N THR A 261 17.75 4.77 2.37
CA THR A 261 16.66 5.72 2.15
C THR A 261 15.57 5.65 3.22
N TRP A 262 15.12 4.45 3.58
CA TRP A 262 13.95 4.24 4.44
C TRP A 262 14.30 4.17 5.93
N ARG A 263 15.42 3.53 6.32
CA ARG A 263 15.71 3.20 7.73
C ARG A 263 15.79 4.42 8.64
N LYS A 264 16.51 5.46 8.19
CA LYS A 264 16.62 6.74 8.94
C LYS A 264 15.28 7.48 8.93
N ARG A 265 14.59 7.45 7.78
CA ARG A 265 13.29 8.11 7.59
C ARG A 265 12.27 7.63 8.61
N VAL A 266 11.98 6.34 8.64
CA VAL A 266 10.95 5.77 9.52
C VAL A 266 11.22 6.03 11.00
N ARG A 267 12.49 6.01 11.43
CA ARG A 267 12.88 6.30 12.80
C ARG A 267 12.53 7.74 13.20
N LEU A 268 12.81 8.71 12.33
CA LEU A 268 12.51 10.12 12.62
C LEU A 268 11.02 10.41 12.48
N GLU A 269 10.32 9.79 11.52
CA GLU A 269 8.86 9.84 11.43
C GLU A 269 8.20 9.37 12.75
N GLN A 270 8.69 8.26 13.32
CA GLN A 270 8.19 7.73 14.60
C GLN A 270 8.45 8.68 15.79
N ILE A 271 9.62 9.32 15.83
CA ILE A 271 9.95 10.31 16.86
C ILE A 271 9.05 11.55 16.73
N MET A 272 8.87 12.07 15.51
CA MET A 272 8.00 13.22 15.26
C MET A 272 6.54 12.90 15.61
N LYS A 273 6.04 11.75 15.18
CA LYS A 273 4.69 11.28 15.49
C LYS A 273 4.47 11.17 17.00
N SER A 274 5.36 10.49 17.71
CA SER A 274 5.23 10.34 19.17
C SER A 274 5.33 11.68 19.92
N THR A 275 6.22 12.58 19.49
CA THR A 275 6.35 13.93 20.06
C THR A 275 5.08 14.75 19.86
N GLN A 276 4.49 14.69 18.66
CA GLN A 276 3.25 15.39 18.35
C GLN A 276 2.08 14.81 19.16
N THR A 277 1.94 13.48 19.22
CA THR A 277 0.91 12.83 20.02
C THR A 277 1.02 13.20 21.51
N ALA A 278 2.23 13.25 22.07
CA ALA A 278 2.43 13.67 23.46
C ALA A 278 2.04 15.14 23.69
N LYS A 279 2.38 16.05 22.76
CA LYS A 279 1.95 17.46 22.83
C LYS A 279 0.43 17.60 22.77
N GLU A 280 -0.22 16.88 21.86
CA GLU A 280 -1.68 16.87 21.72
C GLU A 280 -2.37 16.36 23.00
N GLN A 281 -1.81 15.32 23.62
CA GLN A 281 -2.31 14.79 24.89
C GLN A 281 -2.18 15.82 26.03
N LEU A 282 -1.03 16.48 26.18
CA LEU A 282 -0.83 17.53 27.19
C LEU A 282 -1.78 18.70 27.00
N ILE A 283 -2.03 19.11 25.74
CA ILE A 283 -3.00 20.17 25.43
C ILE A 283 -4.41 19.73 25.82
N LEU A 284 -4.79 18.49 25.53
CA LEU A 284 -6.11 17.95 25.87
C LEU A 284 -6.31 17.84 27.39
N GLU A 285 -5.31 17.34 28.12
CA GLU A 285 -5.33 17.25 29.59
C GLU A 285 -5.51 18.64 30.22
N GLU A 286 -4.79 19.65 29.72
CA GLU A 286 -4.93 21.04 30.18
C GLU A 286 -6.31 21.63 29.85
N MET A 287 -6.86 21.33 28.66
CA MET A 287 -8.21 21.76 28.28
C MET A 287 -9.29 21.14 29.18
N VAL A 288 -9.14 19.87 29.55
CA VAL A 288 -10.04 19.19 30.49
C VAL A 288 -9.93 19.81 31.88
N ARG A 289 -8.71 20.00 32.40
CA ARG A 289 -8.46 20.65 33.69
C ARG A 289 -9.14 22.01 33.78
N ARG A 290 -8.96 22.87 32.77
CA ARG A 290 -9.58 24.20 32.72
C ARG A 290 -11.10 24.16 32.65
N ARG A 291 -11.68 23.14 32.01
CA ARG A 291 -13.15 22.95 31.97
C ARG A 291 -13.69 22.54 33.34
N ASP A 292 -13.00 21.63 34.03
CA ASP A 292 -13.42 21.15 35.35
C ASP A 292 -13.32 22.26 36.40
N GLU A 293 -12.27 23.08 36.33
CA GLU A 293 -12.11 24.28 37.16
C GLU A 293 -13.25 25.28 36.92
N ALA A 294 -13.53 25.64 35.66
CA ALA A 294 -14.62 26.55 35.31
C ALA A 294 -16.01 26.00 35.75
N SER A 295 -16.22 24.68 35.64
CA SER A 295 -17.47 24.04 36.07
C SER A 295 -17.62 24.08 37.59
N SER A 296 -16.53 23.86 38.33
CA SER A 296 -16.48 23.94 39.80
C SER A 296 -16.70 25.37 40.29
N GLU A 297 -16.07 26.36 39.66
CA GLU A 297 -16.31 27.78 39.94
C GLU A 297 -17.76 28.19 39.70
N MET A 298 -18.37 27.72 38.59
CA MET A 298 -19.78 28.00 38.31
C MET A 298 -20.70 27.37 39.37
N LEU A 299 -20.44 26.13 39.80
CA LEU A 299 -21.19 25.46 40.86
C LEU A 299 -21.09 26.21 42.19
N ASN A 300 -19.87 26.56 42.61
CA ASN A 300 -19.62 27.33 43.83
C ASN A 300 -20.33 28.69 43.79
N SER A 301 -20.32 29.38 42.64
CA SER A 301 -21.01 30.67 42.48
C SER A 301 -22.53 30.55 42.58
N ARG A 302 -23.12 29.45 42.10
CA ARG A 302 -24.57 29.17 42.21
C ARG A 302 -24.95 28.86 43.66
N GLN A 303 -24.15 28.06 44.34
CA GLN A 303 -24.38 27.72 45.74
C GLN A 303 -24.31 28.98 46.62
N ALA A 304 -23.28 29.80 46.46
CA ALA A 304 -23.14 31.07 47.19
C ALA A 304 -24.33 32.02 46.95
N LYS A 305 -24.86 32.09 45.72
CA LYS A 305 -26.07 32.88 45.42
C LYS A 305 -27.32 32.31 46.10
N SER A 306 -27.47 30.99 46.16
CA SER A 306 -28.61 30.36 46.84
C SER A 306 -28.58 30.58 48.35
N GLU A 307 -27.40 30.48 48.98
CA GLU A 307 -27.21 30.73 50.41
C GLU A 307 -27.47 32.20 50.77
N ALA A 308 -26.99 33.14 49.94
CA ALA A 308 -27.26 34.56 50.12
C ALA A 308 -28.75 34.91 49.99
N ALA A 309 -29.47 34.29 49.05
CA ALA A 309 -30.92 34.50 48.88
C ALA A 309 -31.70 34.01 50.12
N ALA A 310 -31.38 32.81 50.62
CA ALA A 310 -32.03 32.23 51.80
C ALA A 310 -31.82 33.06 53.07
N HIS A 311 -30.68 33.75 53.20
CA HIS A 311 -30.41 34.64 54.34
C HIS A 311 -31.12 36.00 54.26
N SER A 312 -31.62 36.41 53.08
CA SER A 312 -32.34 37.69 52.92
C SER A 312 -33.86 37.59 53.18
N GLU A 313 -34.38 36.37 53.30
CA GLU A 313 -35.80 36.08 53.57
C GLU A 313 -36.13 35.86 55.06
N LEU A 314 -35.15 36.08 55.96
CA LEU A 314 -35.26 36.05 57.42
C LEU A 314 -35.18 37.47 58.01
#